data_AF-A0AB39V9Q8-F1
#
_entry.id   AF-A0AB39V9Q8-F1
#
_cell.length_a   1.000
_cell.length_b   1.000
_cell.length_c   1.000
_cell.angle_alpha   90.00
_cell.angle_beta   90.00
_cell.angle_gamma   90.00
#
_symmetry.space_group_name_H-M   'P 1'
#
loop_
_entity.id
_entity.type
_entity.pdbx_description
1 polymer ?
#
loop_
_entity_poly.entity_id
_entity_poly.type
_entity_poly.pdbx_seq_one_letter_code
_entity_poly.pdbx_strand_id
1 'polypeptide(L)'
;MKILGKLIKYDFADIGKLIFPFYIGLGIMGICIRILLFVLMNKSIDQNLRFTVTLFQGTLYFVYTLAVIGSIIMLHYGVVVRFYRSVYGNEGYLTNTLPISTAQIILAKTITFLSWFIINGFIIFLTFLLIIPLEEIVLSKFWENPDFIQMINYLKTALDVQYIIPTIILFIIFLIFWAIEKILFLFFCVSVANMAKSYRILIGAALFMIIGGILNVIKRMILVYTYLYNSSLYDKTGNIALNVVKYIISANFGLIILTGIVSIVLFLSVNYILKNKLNLE
;
A
#
# COMPACT_ATOMS: atom_id res chain seq x y z
N MET A 1 -3.30 8.48 -28.40
CA MET A 1 -3.13 7.27 -27.55
C MET A 1 -1.72 6.64 -27.62
N LYS A 2 -1.07 6.55 -28.79
CA LYS A 2 0.29 5.94 -28.92
C LYS A 2 1.40 6.61 -28.08
N ILE A 3 1.36 7.93 -27.88
CA ILE A 3 2.37 8.68 -27.11
C ILE A 3 2.24 8.41 -25.60
N LEU A 4 1.01 8.40 -25.08
CA LEU A 4 0.72 8.12 -23.66
C LEU A 4 1.20 6.73 -23.24
N GLY A 5 0.95 5.71 -24.08
CA GLY A 5 1.41 4.35 -23.82
C GLY A 5 2.93 4.20 -23.82
N LYS A 6 3.63 4.98 -24.65
CA LYS A 6 5.10 5.03 -24.62
C LYS A 6 5.59 5.64 -23.30
N LEU A 7 5.03 6.76 -22.86
CA LEU A 7 5.38 7.40 -21.59
C LEU A 7 5.21 6.43 -20.41
N ILE A 8 4.06 5.75 -20.32
CA ILE A 8 3.79 4.73 -19.30
C ILE A 8 4.84 3.62 -19.36
N LYS A 9 5.13 3.09 -20.55
CA LYS A 9 6.09 2.00 -20.72
C LYS A 9 7.50 2.38 -20.26
N TYR A 10 7.96 3.59 -20.61
CA TYR A 10 9.29 4.07 -20.21
C TYR A 10 9.38 4.29 -18.71
N ASP A 11 8.43 5.02 -18.12
CA ASP A 11 8.40 5.25 -16.68
C ASP A 11 8.31 3.91 -15.92
N PHE A 12 7.49 2.97 -16.41
CA PHE A 12 7.34 1.66 -15.81
C PHE A 12 8.66 0.87 -15.83
N ALA A 13 9.31 0.74 -16.99
CA ALA A 13 10.54 -0.02 -17.14
C ALA A 13 11.68 0.53 -16.27
N ASP A 14 11.74 1.85 -16.11
CA ASP A 14 12.80 2.51 -15.37
C ASP A 14 12.66 2.39 -13.84
N ILE A 15 11.43 2.40 -13.33
CA ILE A 15 11.16 2.08 -11.92
C ILE A 15 11.47 0.62 -11.64
N GLY A 16 11.14 -0.29 -12.57
CA GLY A 16 11.38 -1.71 -12.40
C GLY A 16 12.82 -2.03 -12.06
N LYS A 17 13.78 -1.46 -12.80
CA LYS A 17 15.23 -1.62 -12.56
C LYS A 17 15.64 -1.29 -11.11
N LEU A 18 14.95 -0.34 -10.49
CA LEU A 18 15.22 0.13 -9.14
C LEU A 18 14.71 -0.85 -8.07
N ILE A 19 13.53 -1.45 -8.30
CA ILE A 19 12.83 -2.24 -7.28
C ILE A 19 13.09 -3.75 -7.43
N PHE A 20 13.41 -4.25 -8.63
CA PHE A 20 13.67 -5.67 -8.88
C PHE A 20 14.67 -6.33 -7.92
N PRO A 21 15.80 -5.70 -7.52
CA PRO A 21 16.73 -6.31 -6.57
C PRO A 21 16.08 -6.67 -5.22
N PHE A 22 15.16 -5.83 -4.73
CA PHE A 22 14.43 -6.10 -3.50
C PHE A 22 13.49 -7.30 -3.66
N TYR A 23 12.82 -7.42 -4.80
CA TYR A 23 11.91 -8.55 -5.06
C TYR A 23 12.64 -9.88 -5.16
N ILE A 24 13.80 -9.90 -5.82
CA ILE A 24 14.67 -11.07 -5.86
C ILE A 24 15.14 -11.43 -4.45
N GLY A 25 15.60 -10.44 -3.67
CA GLY A 25 16.02 -10.63 -2.28
C GLY A 25 14.92 -11.22 -1.40
N LEU A 26 13.69 -10.69 -1.48
CA LEU A 26 12.53 -11.20 -0.75
C LEU A 26 12.20 -12.65 -1.10
N GLY A 27 12.26 -13.00 -2.40
CA GLY A 27 12.04 -14.37 -2.86
C GLY A 27 13.09 -15.34 -2.33
N ILE A 28 14.37 -14.99 -2.43
CA ILE A 28 15.47 -15.83 -1.92
C ILE A 28 15.35 -16.01 -0.40
N MET A 29 15.13 -14.94 0.35
CA MET A 29 14.96 -15.01 1.81
C MET A 29 13.77 -15.88 2.19
N GLY A 30 12.63 -15.74 1.49
CA GLY A 30 11.46 -16.58 1.72
C GLY A 30 11.75 -18.07 1.53
N ILE A 31 12.47 -18.42 0.45
CA ILE A 31 12.91 -19.80 0.20
C ILE A 31 13.86 -20.30 1.29
N CYS A 32 14.84 -19.49 1.70
CA CYS A 32 15.77 -19.86 2.78
C CYS A 32 15.05 -20.10 4.10
N ILE A 33 14.17 -19.19 4.52
CA ILE A 33 13.37 -19.34 5.74
C ILE A 33 12.54 -20.63 5.69
N ARG A 34 11.99 -20.94 4.51
CA ARG A 34 11.18 -22.13 4.27
C ARG A 34 11.99 -23.42 4.34
N ILE A 35 13.22 -23.44 3.81
CA ILE A 35 14.12 -24.59 3.94
C ILE A 35 14.49 -24.83 5.40
N LEU A 36 14.80 -23.77 6.16
CA LEU A 36 15.14 -23.90 7.58
C LEU A 36 13.96 -24.41 8.41
N LEU A 37 12.73 -24.02 8.07
CA LEU A 37 11.53 -24.57 8.67
C LEU A 37 11.46 -26.09 8.48
N PHE A 38 11.68 -26.58 7.26
CA PHE A 38 11.69 -28.02 6.98
C PHE A 38 12.77 -28.77 7.78
N VAL A 39 13.96 -28.16 7.93
CA VAL A 39 15.02 -28.69 8.80
C VAL A 39 14.50 -28.79 10.25
N LEU A 40 13.91 -27.74 10.81
CA LEU A 40 13.41 -27.72 12.19
C LEU A 40 12.27 -28.71 12.47
N MET A 41 11.52 -29.12 11.45
CA MET A 41 10.49 -30.16 11.56
C MET A 41 11.09 -31.57 11.70
N ASN A 42 12.34 -31.77 11.30
CA ASN A 42 12.98 -33.06 11.41
C ASN A 42 13.30 -33.40 12.88
N LYS A 43 12.58 -34.38 13.43
CA LYS A 43 12.69 -34.81 14.82
C LYS A 43 14.03 -35.49 15.16
N SER A 44 14.83 -35.89 14.17
CA SER A 44 16.13 -36.54 14.39
C SER A 44 17.29 -35.56 14.60
N ILE A 45 17.02 -34.25 14.60
CA ILE A 45 18.03 -33.22 14.76
C ILE A 45 18.43 -33.06 16.23
N ASP A 46 19.75 -32.94 16.48
CA ASP A 46 20.31 -32.63 17.79
C ASP A 46 19.78 -31.29 18.35
N GLN A 47 19.59 -31.23 19.68
CA GLN A 47 19.02 -30.08 20.36
C GLN A 47 19.86 -28.81 20.20
N ASN A 48 21.20 -28.93 20.18
CA ASN A 48 22.10 -27.80 19.95
C ASN A 48 22.01 -27.27 18.51
N LEU A 49 21.91 -28.17 17.53
CA LEU A 49 21.71 -27.81 16.13
C LEU A 49 20.34 -27.15 15.95
N ARG A 50 19.28 -27.69 16.55
CA ARG A 50 17.92 -27.13 16.51
C ARG A 50 17.89 -25.72 17.07
N PHE A 51 18.55 -25.48 18.20
CA PHE A 51 18.66 -24.14 18.78
C PHE A 51 19.37 -23.17 17.83
N THR A 52 20.50 -23.59 17.26
CA THR A 52 21.28 -22.78 16.31
C THR A 52 20.48 -22.44 15.05
N VAL A 53 19.80 -23.42 14.46
CA VAL A 53 18.94 -23.22 13.27
C VAL A 53 17.77 -22.30 13.60
N THR A 54 17.18 -22.41 14.78
CA THR A 54 16.07 -21.54 15.22
C THR A 54 16.53 -20.08 15.34
N LEU A 55 17.71 -19.84 15.94
CA LEU A 55 18.28 -18.49 16.02
C LEU A 55 18.56 -17.92 14.63
N PHE A 56 19.18 -18.70 13.76
CA PHE A 56 19.47 -18.27 12.40
C PHE A 56 18.19 -17.96 11.59
N GLN A 57 17.16 -18.81 11.71
CA GLN A 57 15.87 -18.55 11.10
C GLN A 57 15.25 -17.25 11.62
N GLY A 58 15.29 -17.00 12.93
CA GLY A 58 14.84 -15.75 13.54
C GLY A 58 15.56 -14.51 12.98
N THR A 59 16.88 -14.59 12.77
CA THR A 59 17.63 -13.50 12.13
C THR A 59 17.19 -13.27 10.68
N LEU A 60 16.89 -14.33 9.93
CA LEU A 60 16.39 -14.20 8.55
C LEU A 60 14.98 -13.59 8.51
N TYR A 61 14.09 -13.90 9.45
CA TYR A 61 12.81 -13.22 9.58
C TYR A 61 12.96 -11.72 9.82
N PHE A 62 13.92 -11.34 10.66
CA PHE A 62 14.24 -9.93 10.92
C PHE A 62 14.74 -9.24 9.65
N VAL A 63 15.70 -9.84 8.94
CA VAL A 63 16.23 -9.29 7.67
C VAL A 63 15.16 -9.25 6.58
N TYR A 64 14.31 -10.27 6.48
CA TYR A 64 13.17 -10.29 5.55
C TYR A 64 12.22 -9.13 5.83
N THR A 65 11.90 -8.85 7.09
CA THR A 65 11.06 -7.71 7.49
C THR A 65 11.70 -6.38 7.07
N LEU A 66 13.01 -6.22 7.27
CA LEU A 66 13.74 -5.04 6.79
C LEU A 66 13.72 -4.93 5.25
N ALA A 67 13.81 -6.05 4.53
CA ALA A 67 13.72 -6.06 3.07
C ALA A 67 12.31 -5.67 2.58
N VAL A 68 11.24 -6.07 3.27
CA VAL A 68 9.86 -5.65 2.98
C VAL A 68 9.70 -4.14 3.21
N ILE A 69 10.19 -3.63 4.34
CA ILE A 69 10.19 -2.19 4.61
C ILE A 69 11.00 -1.45 3.55
N GLY A 70 12.17 -1.98 3.19
CA GLY A 70 13.05 -1.46 2.14
C GLY A 70 12.36 -1.38 0.78
N SER A 71 11.63 -2.42 0.37
CA SER A 71 10.90 -2.41 -0.91
C SER A 71 9.80 -1.35 -0.94
N ILE A 72 9.10 -1.14 0.18
CA ILE A 72 8.07 -0.10 0.33
C ILE A 72 8.71 1.29 0.24
N ILE A 73 9.80 1.53 0.98
CA ILE A 73 10.54 2.80 0.93
C ILE A 73 11.06 3.07 -0.48
N MET A 74 11.63 2.04 -1.14
CA MET A 74 12.19 2.17 -2.49
C MET A 74 11.11 2.49 -3.51
N LEU A 75 9.91 1.94 -3.36
CA LEU A 75 8.77 2.28 -4.21
C LEU A 75 8.38 3.76 -4.05
N HIS A 76 8.25 4.26 -2.83
CA HIS A 76 7.92 5.68 -2.58
C HIS A 76 9.02 6.61 -3.10
N TYR A 77 10.28 6.26 -2.87
CA TYR A 77 11.43 6.97 -3.42
C TYR A 77 11.41 6.97 -4.97
N GLY A 78 11.09 5.82 -5.57
CA GLY A 78 10.92 5.69 -7.02
C GLY A 78 9.85 6.63 -7.58
N VAL A 79 8.70 6.76 -6.89
CA VAL A 79 7.64 7.73 -7.25
C VAL A 79 8.19 9.15 -7.26
N VAL A 80 8.84 9.57 -6.17
CA VAL A 80 9.37 10.92 -6.00
C VAL A 80 10.41 11.25 -7.06
N VAL A 81 11.44 10.40 -7.21
CA VAL A 81 12.55 10.67 -8.13
C VAL A 81 12.11 10.62 -9.58
N ARG A 82 11.27 9.66 -9.96
CA ARG A 82 10.83 9.57 -11.36
C ARG A 82 9.87 10.68 -11.71
N PHE A 83 8.93 11.02 -10.85
CA PHE A 83 8.07 12.17 -11.06
C PHE A 83 8.90 13.45 -11.20
N TYR A 84 9.87 13.68 -10.30
CA TYR A 84 10.78 14.83 -10.39
C TYR A 84 11.56 14.85 -11.72
N ARG A 85 12.32 13.80 -12.03
CA ARG A 85 13.19 13.76 -13.23
C ARG A 85 12.41 13.92 -14.52
N SER A 86 11.27 13.26 -14.63
CA SER A 86 10.47 13.23 -15.85
C SER A 86 9.62 14.48 -16.07
N VAL A 87 9.35 15.29 -15.04
CA VAL A 87 8.48 16.47 -15.14
C VAL A 87 9.25 17.77 -14.97
N TYR A 88 10.18 17.83 -14.02
CA TYR A 88 10.93 19.04 -13.65
C TYR A 88 12.44 18.93 -13.93
N GLY A 89 12.98 17.72 -14.13
CA GLY A 89 14.37 17.50 -14.47
C GLY A 89 14.66 17.60 -15.97
N ASN A 90 15.84 17.10 -16.37
CA ASN A 90 16.33 17.15 -17.76
C ASN A 90 15.37 16.49 -18.77
N GLU A 91 14.64 15.45 -18.36
CA GLU A 91 13.63 14.77 -19.20
C GLU A 91 12.32 15.57 -19.28
N GLY A 92 12.11 16.52 -18.37
CA GLY A 92 10.90 17.35 -18.23
C GLY A 92 10.61 18.21 -19.46
N TYR A 93 11.64 18.74 -20.13
CA TYR A 93 11.43 19.53 -21.35
C TYR A 93 10.74 18.70 -22.43
N LEU A 94 11.17 17.45 -22.63
CA LEU A 94 10.53 16.55 -23.58
C LEU A 94 9.10 16.21 -23.15
N THR A 95 8.89 15.87 -21.87
CA THR A 95 7.57 15.48 -21.36
C THR A 95 6.55 16.61 -21.46
N ASN A 96 6.94 17.85 -21.20
CA ASN A 96 6.04 19.01 -21.21
C ASN A 96 5.79 19.59 -22.61
N THR A 97 6.62 19.24 -23.61
CA THR A 97 6.43 19.64 -25.02
C THR A 97 5.65 18.63 -25.84
N LEU A 98 5.34 17.45 -25.27
CA LEU A 98 4.46 16.49 -25.93
C LEU A 98 3.07 17.11 -26.16
N PRO A 99 2.40 16.81 -27.30
CA PRO A 99 1.06 17.31 -27.60
C PRO A 99 -0.03 16.57 -26.80
N ILE A 100 0.14 16.51 -25.48
CA ILE A 100 -0.76 15.89 -24.50
C ILE A 100 -0.99 16.88 -23.36
N SER A 101 -2.18 16.85 -22.74
CA SER A 101 -2.47 17.78 -21.65
C SER A 101 -1.73 17.41 -20.37
N THR A 102 -1.47 18.40 -19.51
CA THR A 102 -0.90 18.19 -18.16
C THR A 102 -1.70 17.18 -17.34
N ALA A 103 -3.03 17.21 -17.46
CA ALA A 103 -3.93 16.24 -16.83
C ALA A 103 -3.66 14.80 -17.33
N GLN A 104 -3.42 14.60 -18.63
CA GLN A 104 -3.08 13.30 -19.19
C GLN A 104 -1.71 12.81 -18.70
N ILE A 105 -0.74 13.70 -18.52
CA ILE A 105 0.58 13.37 -17.95
C ILE A 105 0.42 12.87 -16.51
N ILE A 106 -0.33 13.59 -15.66
CA ILE A 106 -0.58 13.18 -14.27
C ILE A 106 -1.29 11.82 -14.22
N LEU A 107 -2.32 11.62 -15.04
CA LEU A 107 -3.05 10.35 -15.10
C LEU A 107 -2.16 9.20 -15.55
N ALA A 108 -1.35 9.39 -16.60
CA ALA A 108 -0.42 8.37 -17.07
C ALA A 108 0.54 7.95 -15.96
N LYS A 109 1.14 8.92 -15.26
CA LYS A 109 2.06 8.64 -14.15
C LYS A 109 1.34 7.95 -12.99
N THR A 110 0.13 8.40 -12.64
CA THR A 110 -0.68 7.77 -11.59
C THR A 110 -0.94 6.31 -11.91
N ILE A 111 -1.31 5.97 -13.15
CA ILE A 111 -1.52 4.58 -13.59
C ILE A 111 -0.22 3.77 -13.50
N THR A 112 0.91 4.34 -13.96
CA THR A 112 2.22 3.68 -13.88
C THR A 112 2.63 3.35 -12.45
N PHE A 113 2.46 4.28 -11.51
CA PHE A 113 2.82 4.02 -10.11
C PHE A 113 1.79 3.12 -9.43
N LEU A 114 0.50 3.23 -9.77
CA LEU A 114 -0.53 2.35 -9.24
C LEU A 114 -0.25 0.89 -9.59
N SER A 115 0.17 0.60 -10.83
CA SER A 115 0.55 -0.78 -11.21
C SER A 115 1.76 -1.28 -10.41
N TRP A 116 2.75 -0.44 -10.13
CA TRP A 116 3.88 -0.80 -9.26
C TRP A 116 3.48 -1.03 -7.80
N PHE A 117 2.52 -0.27 -7.25
CA PHE A 117 1.95 -0.52 -5.93
C PHE A 117 1.26 -1.89 -5.86
N ILE A 118 0.48 -2.24 -6.88
CA ILE A 118 -0.19 -3.54 -6.98
C ILE A 118 0.85 -4.66 -7.07
N ILE A 119 1.86 -4.53 -7.94
CA ILE A 119 2.93 -5.52 -8.10
C ILE A 119 3.70 -5.70 -6.79
N ASN A 120 4.06 -4.63 -6.10
CA ASN A 120 4.78 -4.71 -4.82
C ASN A 120 3.93 -5.45 -3.77
N GLY A 121 2.66 -5.06 -3.62
CA GLY A 121 1.73 -5.73 -2.70
C GLY A 121 1.57 -7.22 -3.02
N PHE A 122 1.46 -7.57 -4.31
CA PHE A 122 1.35 -8.95 -4.76
C PHE A 122 2.61 -9.77 -4.46
N ILE A 123 3.81 -9.21 -4.66
CA ILE A 123 5.08 -9.90 -4.36
C ILE A 123 5.26 -10.09 -2.86
N ILE A 124 4.93 -9.07 -2.04
CA ILE A 124 4.96 -9.20 -0.58
C ILE A 124 3.98 -10.30 -0.15
N PHE A 125 2.76 -10.31 -0.67
CA PHE A 125 1.78 -11.35 -0.37
C PHE A 125 2.27 -12.76 -0.75
N LEU A 126 2.85 -12.93 -1.94
CA LEU A 126 3.35 -14.21 -2.41
C LEU A 126 4.54 -14.70 -1.57
N THR A 127 5.49 -13.81 -1.25
CA THR A 127 6.65 -14.18 -0.42
C THR A 127 6.27 -14.44 1.04
N PHE A 128 5.24 -13.76 1.55
CA PHE A 128 4.66 -14.06 2.85
C PHE A 128 4.02 -15.45 2.89
N LEU A 129 3.30 -15.82 1.83
CA LEU A 129 2.72 -17.17 1.69
C LEU A 129 3.80 -18.28 1.71
N LEU A 130 4.97 -18.02 1.10
CA LEU A 130 6.09 -18.98 1.12
C LEU A 130 6.62 -19.23 2.52
N ILE A 131 6.56 -18.23 3.39
CA ILE A 131 7.16 -18.28 4.72
C ILE A 131 6.22 -18.94 5.74
N ILE A 132 4.90 -18.82 5.56
CA ILE A 132 3.92 -19.46 6.45
C ILE A 132 3.91 -20.98 6.22
N PRO A 133 3.90 -21.80 7.30
CA PRO A 133 3.74 -23.25 7.22
C PRO A 133 2.31 -23.68 6.85
N LEU A 134 1.84 -23.33 5.66
CA LEU A 134 0.44 -23.59 5.24
C LEU A 134 0.06 -25.08 5.32
N GLU A 135 0.97 -25.96 4.95
CA GLU A 135 0.79 -27.41 4.93
C GLU A 135 0.65 -27.97 6.33
N GLU A 136 1.37 -27.44 7.31
CA GLU A 136 1.23 -27.84 8.72
C GLU A 136 -0.11 -27.38 9.28
N ILE A 137 -0.56 -26.18 8.92
CA ILE A 137 -1.89 -25.66 9.29
C ILE A 137 -2.99 -26.56 8.68
N VAL A 138 -2.80 -27.04 7.45
CA VAL A 138 -3.74 -27.96 6.79
C VAL A 138 -3.68 -29.36 7.42
N LEU A 139 -2.49 -29.91 7.66
CA LEU A 139 -2.27 -31.23 8.24
C LEU A 139 -2.72 -31.33 9.69
N SER A 140 -2.59 -30.25 10.46
CA SER A 140 -3.10 -30.17 11.84
C SER A 140 -4.63 -30.17 11.91
N LYS A 141 -5.33 -30.22 10.76
CA LYS A 141 -6.79 -30.12 10.67
C LYS A 141 -7.31 -28.95 11.51
N PHE A 142 -6.57 -27.84 11.51
CA PHE A 142 -6.89 -26.66 12.30
C PHE A 142 -8.35 -26.21 12.10
N TRP A 143 -8.86 -26.37 10.86
CA TRP A 143 -10.24 -26.08 10.47
C TRP A 143 -11.31 -26.97 11.11
N GLU A 144 -10.92 -28.17 11.57
CA GLU A 144 -11.79 -29.11 12.31
C GLU A 144 -11.74 -28.88 13.82
N ASN A 145 -10.89 -27.97 14.31
CA ASN A 145 -10.80 -27.65 15.73
C ASN A 145 -12.15 -27.09 16.22
N PRO A 146 -12.75 -27.64 17.28
CA PRO A 146 -14.05 -27.19 17.79
C PRO A 146 -14.06 -25.71 18.18
N ASP A 147 -12.96 -25.18 18.71
CA ASP A 147 -12.81 -23.76 19.03
C ASP A 147 -12.80 -22.90 17.76
N PHE A 148 -12.13 -23.39 16.71
CA PHE A 148 -12.12 -22.71 15.41
C PHE A 148 -13.50 -22.74 14.76
N ILE A 149 -14.20 -23.87 14.80
CA ILE A 149 -15.57 -24.01 14.30
C ILE A 149 -16.52 -23.10 15.08
N GLN A 150 -16.40 -23.05 16.41
CA GLN A 150 -17.20 -22.18 17.25
C GLN A 150 -16.92 -20.70 16.95
N MET A 151 -15.66 -20.32 16.77
CA MET A 151 -15.28 -18.97 16.34
C MET A 151 -15.87 -18.63 14.97
N ILE A 152 -15.77 -19.52 13.99
CA ILE A 152 -16.34 -19.31 12.65
C ILE A 152 -17.87 -19.25 12.72
N ASN A 153 -18.52 -20.07 13.53
CA ASN A 153 -19.97 -20.05 13.70
C ASN A 153 -20.43 -18.80 14.44
N TYR A 154 -19.69 -18.31 15.43
CA TYR A 154 -19.93 -17.02 16.06
C TYR A 154 -19.77 -15.88 15.05
N LEU A 155 -18.75 -15.93 14.20
CA LEU A 155 -18.58 -14.97 13.11
C LEU A 155 -19.72 -15.08 12.09
N LYS A 156 -20.20 -16.27 11.72
CA LYS A 156 -21.32 -16.45 10.77
C LYS A 156 -22.69 -16.07 11.35
N THR A 157 -22.88 -16.23 12.66
CA THR A 157 -24.15 -15.89 13.33
C THR A 157 -24.19 -14.42 13.70
N ALA A 158 -23.04 -13.82 14.02
CA ALA A 158 -22.94 -12.39 14.27
C ALA A 158 -22.75 -11.54 13.01
N LEU A 159 -22.12 -12.10 11.98
CA LEU A 159 -22.01 -11.52 10.65
C LEU A 159 -22.96 -12.30 9.77
N ASP A 160 -24.15 -11.75 9.55
CA ASP A 160 -25.01 -12.27 8.50
C ASP A 160 -24.16 -12.41 7.22
N VAL A 161 -24.18 -13.59 6.59
CA VAL A 161 -23.25 -13.96 5.50
C VAL A 161 -23.29 -12.91 4.37
N GLN A 162 -24.43 -12.22 4.25
CA GLN A 162 -24.65 -11.08 3.38
C GLN A 162 -23.62 -9.94 3.54
N TYR A 163 -23.01 -9.73 4.71
CA TYR A 163 -22.09 -8.61 4.97
C TYR A 163 -20.61 -8.94 4.71
N ILE A 164 -20.23 -10.21 4.64
CA ILE A 164 -18.81 -10.61 4.49
C ILE A 164 -18.28 -10.18 3.12
N ILE A 165 -18.97 -10.56 2.04
CA ILE A 165 -18.54 -10.27 0.66
C ILE A 165 -18.48 -8.77 0.38
N PRO A 166 -19.52 -7.95 0.72
CA PRO A 166 -19.45 -6.50 0.56
C PRO A 166 -18.30 -5.85 1.34
N THR A 167 -18.00 -6.34 2.55
CA THR A 167 -16.90 -5.79 3.36
C THR A 167 -15.55 -6.01 2.69
N ILE A 168 -15.30 -7.21 2.15
CA ILE A 168 -14.06 -7.52 1.42
C ILE A 168 -13.94 -6.65 0.16
N ILE A 169 -15.03 -6.52 -0.61
CA ILE A 169 -15.04 -5.71 -1.83
C ILE A 169 -14.76 -4.23 -1.50
N LEU A 170 -15.43 -3.69 -0.48
CA LEU A 170 -15.21 -2.31 -0.03
C LEU A 170 -13.78 -2.10 0.46
N PHE A 171 -13.19 -3.07 1.14
CA PHE A 171 -11.80 -2.99 1.57
C PHE A 171 -10.83 -2.93 0.38
N ILE A 172 -11.04 -3.75 -0.65
CA ILE A 172 -10.22 -3.72 -1.88
C ILE A 172 -10.36 -2.36 -2.59
N ILE A 173 -11.58 -1.83 -2.71
CA ILE A 173 -11.82 -0.51 -3.31
C ILE A 173 -11.11 0.57 -2.49
N PHE A 174 -11.20 0.51 -1.17
CA PHE A 174 -10.50 1.43 -0.27
C PHE A 174 -8.99 1.40 -0.48
N LEU A 175 -8.37 0.23 -0.63
CA LEU A 175 -6.93 0.11 -0.89
C LEU A 175 -6.52 0.79 -2.21
N ILE A 176 -7.33 0.69 -3.26
CA ILE A 176 -7.08 1.35 -4.55
C ILE A 176 -7.14 2.87 -4.40
N PHE A 177 -8.20 3.39 -3.78
CA PHE A 177 -8.36 4.84 -3.54
C PHE A 177 -7.24 5.38 -2.65
N TRP A 178 -6.86 4.62 -1.63
CA TRP A 178 -5.74 4.96 -0.75
C TRP A 178 -4.41 5.04 -1.53
N ALA A 179 -4.13 4.08 -2.41
CA ALA A 179 -2.92 4.10 -3.23
C ALA A 179 -2.88 5.29 -4.19
N ILE A 180 -4.01 5.59 -4.86
CA ILE A 180 -4.14 6.76 -5.75
C ILE A 180 -3.87 8.05 -4.98
N GLU A 181 -4.49 8.22 -3.82
CA GLU A 181 -4.28 9.41 -2.99
C GLU A 181 -2.81 9.55 -2.59
N LYS A 182 -2.14 8.46 -2.17
CA LYS A 182 -0.74 8.50 -1.77
C LYS A 182 0.18 8.90 -2.91
N ILE A 183 -0.04 8.40 -4.12
CA ILE A 183 0.72 8.78 -5.31
C ILE A 183 0.53 10.27 -5.61
N LEU A 184 -0.72 10.75 -5.62
CA LEU A 184 -1.03 12.16 -5.87
C LEU A 184 -0.47 13.09 -4.78
N PHE A 185 -0.46 12.64 -3.53
CA PHE A 185 0.12 13.38 -2.42
C PHE A 185 1.64 13.53 -2.56
N LEU A 186 2.34 12.48 -3.01
CA LEU A 186 3.76 12.57 -3.34
C LEU A 186 4.02 13.54 -4.51
N PHE A 187 3.20 13.49 -5.56
CA PHE A 187 3.30 14.44 -6.67
C PHE A 187 3.09 15.88 -6.20
N PHE A 188 2.13 16.10 -5.31
CA PHE A 188 1.87 17.40 -4.71
C PHE A 188 3.07 17.90 -3.92
N CYS A 189 3.64 17.07 -3.04
CA CYS A 189 4.82 17.43 -2.25
C CYS A 189 6.00 17.81 -3.17
N VAL A 190 6.27 17.01 -4.22
CA VAL A 190 7.34 17.32 -5.19
C VAL A 190 7.07 18.61 -5.96
N SER A 191 5.83 18.81 -6.40
CA SER A 191 5.45 19.99 -7.18
C SER A 191 5.56 21.28 -6.37
N VAL A 192 5.06 21.29 -5.13
CA VAL A 192 5.18 22.43 -4.23
C VAL A 192 6.64 22.66 -3.82
N ALA A 193 7.39 21.60 -3.54
CA ALA A 193 8.82 21.70 -3.25
C ALA A 193 9.60 22.36 -4.39
N ASN A 194 9.27 22.04 -5.65
CA ASN A 194 9.97 22.60 -6.81
C ASN A 194 9.61 24.06 -7.10
N MET A 195 8.55 24.60 -6.50
CA MET A 195 8.26 26.04 -6.54
C MET A 195 9.21 26.86 -5.66
N ALA A 196 9.93 26.22 -4.73
CA ALA A 196 10.91 26.89 -3.90
C ALA A 196 12.25 27.09 -4.63
N LYS A 197 12.86 28.26 -4.43
CA LYS A 197 14.16 28.60 -5.02
C LYS A 197 15.31 27.76 -4.44
N SER A 198 15.23 27.38 -3.16
CA SER A 198 16.25 26.61 -2.44
C SER A 198 15.63 25.58 -1.49
N TYR A 199 16.43 24.63 -0.99
CA TYR A 199 16.02 23.59 -0.04
C TYR A 199 14.83 22.72 -0.47
N ARG A 200 14.66 22.51 -1.79
CA ARG A 200 13.52 21.76 -2.39
C ARG A 200 13.28 20.40 -1.71
N ILE A 201 14.34 19.62 -1.46
CA ILE A 201 14.24 18.31 -0.79
C ILE A 201 13.66 18.44 0.63
N LEU A 202 14.16 19.40 1.40
CA LEU A 202 13.77 19.60 2.81
C LEU A 202 12.33 20.11 2.91
N ILE A 203 11.92 21.00 2.00
CA ILE A 203 10.54 21.49 1.90
C ILE A 203 9.60 20.34 1.54
N GLY A 204 9.95 19.51 0.55
CA GLY A 204 9.16 18.33 0.19
C GLY A 204 8.97 17.36 1.35
N ALA A 205 10.05 17.08 2.10
CA ALA A 205 9.99 16.24 3.29
C ALA A 205 9.14 16.87 4.42
N ALA A 206 9.29 18.17 4.67
CA ALA A 206 8.49 18.89 5.65
C ALA A 206 6.99 18.89 5.29
N LEU A 207 6.65 19.10 4.02
CA LEU A 207 5.27 19.03 3.53
C LEU A 207 4.69 17.62 3.71
N PHE A 208 5.46 16.59 3.38
CA PHE A 208 5.03 15.20 3.57
C PHE A 208 4.70 14.90 5.04
N MET A 209 5.55 15.34 5.97
CA MET A 209 5.32 15.13 7.41
C MET A 209 4.16 15.95 7.95
N ILE A 210 4.16 17.26 7.70
CA ILE A 210 3.19 18.19 8.28
C ILE A 210 1.80 17.98 7.67
N ILE A 211 1.68 18.11 6.35
CA ILE A 211 0.38 18.00 5.66
C ILE A 211 -0.10 16.56 5.73
N GLY A 212 0.78 15.57 5.57
CA GLY A 212 0.43 14.16 5.70
C GLY A 212 -0.08 13.83 7.10
N GLY A 213 0.57 14.35 8.14
CA GLY A 213 0.13 14.23 9.53
C GLY A 213 -1.27 14.83 9.73
N ILE A 214 -1.47 16.07 9.29
CA ILE A 214 -2.76 16.77 9.39
C ILE A 214 -3.87 16.00 8.68
N LEU A 215 -3.65 15.56 7.43
CA LEU A 215 -4.63 14.78 6.67
C LEU A 215 -5.01 13.47 7.37
N ASN A 216 -4.03 12.75 7.95
CA ASN A 216 -4.30 11.53 8.69
C ASN A 216 -5.07 11.79 9.99
N VAL A 217 -4.76 12.87 10.71
CA VAL A 217 -5.49 13.27 11.93
C VAL A 217 -6.93 13.62 11.58
N ILE A 218 -7.16 14.44 10.56
CA ILE A 218 -8.51 14.83 10.11
C ILE A 218 -9.33 13.59 9.74
N LYS A 219 -8.76 12.66 8.97
CA LYS A 219 -9.44 11.39 8.61
C LYS A 219 -9.84 10.57 9.83
N ARG A 220 -8.95 10.46 10.81
CA ARG A 220 -9.24 9.75 12.07
C ARG A 220 -10.32 10.44 12.88
N MET A 221 -10.30 11.77 12.98
CA MET A 221 -11.33 12.54 13.70
C MET A 221 -12.70 12.39 13.06
N ILE A 222 -12.79 12.46 11.73
CA ILE A 222 -14.04 12.23 11.00
C ILE A 222 -14.57 10.82 11.25
N LEU A 223 -13.69 9.81 11.25
CA LEU A 223 -14.06 8.42 11.50
C LEU A 223 -14.55 8.17 12.94
N VAL A 224 -13.92 8.80 13.93
CA VAL A 224 -14.39 8.75 15.33
C VAL A 224 -15.74 9.47 15.47
N TYR A 225 -15.90 10.63 14.83
CA TYR A 225 -17.16 11.37 14.86
C TYR A 225 -18.31 10.56 14.25
N THR A 226 -18.09 9.90 13.10
CA THR A 226 -19.12 9.06 12.47
C THR A 226 -19.46 7.84 13.32
N TYR A 227 -18.52 7.27 14.07
CA TYR A 227 -18.81 6.20 15.03
C TYR A 227 -19.73 6.66 16.15
N LEU A 228 -19.40 7.79 16.80
CA LEU A 228 -20.10 8.26 18.00
C LEU A 228 -21.51 8.79 17.71
N TYR A 229 -21.73 9.39 16.53
CA TYR A 229 -22.96 10.12 16.22
C TYR A 229 -23.93 9.38 15.29
N ASN A 230 -23.51 8.27 14.66
CA ASN A 230 -24.37 7.54 13.76
C ASN A 230 -25.18 6.47 14.51
N SER A 231 -26.37 6.88 14.97
CA SER A 231 -27.33 6.02 15.67
C SER A 231 -27.76 4.77 14.87
N SER A 232 -27.62 4.77 13.54
CA SER A 232 -27.91 3.62 12.69
C SER A 232 -26.89 2.47 12.79
N LEU A 233 -25.72 2.73 13.38
CA LEU A 233 -24.67 1.73 13.63
C LEU A 233 -24.89 0.95 14.93
N TYR A 234 -25.83 1.41 15.77
CA TYR A 234 -26.22 0.75 17.00
C TYR A 234 -27.49 -0.07 16.73
N ASP A 235 -27.31 -1.36 16.45
CA ASP A 235 -28.42 -2.29 16.32
C ASP A 235 -29.10 -2.49 17.69
N LYS A 236 -30.42 -2.28 17.72
CA LYS A 236 -31.27 -2.44 18.91
C LYS A 236 -31.42 -3.91 19.32
N THR A 237 -30.95 -4.85 18.50
CA THR A 237 -30.95 -6.30 18.78
C THR A 237 -29.91 -6.72 19.83
N GLY A 238 -28.96 -5.86 20.19
CA GLY A 238 -27.91 -6.16 21.18
C GLY A 238 -26.74 -7.00 20.65
N ASN A 239 -26.70 -7.30 19.36
CA ASN A 239 -25.58 -8.04 18.74
C ASN A 239 -24.38 -7.12 18.48
N ILE A 240 -23.41 -7.15 19.38
CA ILE A 240 -22.21 -6.30 19.35
C ILE A 240 -21.38 -6.52 18.08
N ALA A 241 -21.24 -7.77 17.62
CA ALA A 241 -20.40 -8.07 16.46
C ALA A 241 -21.03 -7.60 15.13
N LEU A 242 -22.36 -7.62 15.02
CA LEU A 242 -23.07 -7.01 13.90
C LEU A 242 -22.88 -5.49 13.85
N ASN A 243 -22.92 -4.82 15.00
CA ASN A 243 -22.66 -3.37 15.12
C ASN A 243 -21.25 -3.01 14.65
N VAL A 244 -20.26 -3.80 15.06
CA VAL A 244 -18.87 -3.62 14.66
C VAL A 244 -18.72 -3.70 13.14
N VAL A 245 -19.35 -4.68 12.48
CA VAL A 245 -19.23 -4.80 11.02
C VAL A 245 -20.02 -3.77 10.25
N LYS A 246 -21.22 -3.39 10.68
CA LYS A 246 -21.95 -2.23 10.12
C LYS A 246 -21.10 -0.96 10.22
N TYR A 247 -20.43 -0.76 11.36
CA TYR A 247 -19.48 0.34 11.52
C TYR A 247 -18.30 0.22 10.56
N ILE A 248 -17.64 -0.94 10.45
CA ILE A 248 -16.52 -1.14 9.53
C ILE A 248 -16.94 -0.82 8.09
N ILE A 249 -18.12 -1.28 7.65
CA ILE A 249 -18.66 -0.98 6.31
C ILE A 249 -18.86 0.52 6.13
N SER A 250 -19.56 1.18 7.06
CA SER A 250 -19.82 2.62 7.00
C SER A 250 -18.52 3.44 7.05
N ALA A 251 -17.55 3.01 7.86
CA ALA A 251 -16.26 3.66 7.99
C ALA A 251 -15.44 3.54 6.70
N ASN A 252 -15.37 2.35 6.10
CA ASN A 252 -14.72 2.15 4.81
C ASN A 252 -15.36 3.01 3.71
N PHE A 253 -16.69 3.05 3.65
CA PHE A 253 -17.40 3.87 2.68
C PHE A 253 -17.09 5.38 2.85
N GLY A 254 -17.16 5.88 4.09
CA GLY A 254 -16.80 7.27 4.40
C GLY A 254 -15.33 7.59 4.07
N LEU A 255 -14.42 6.66 4.34
CA LEU A 255 -13.00 6.81 3.99
C LEU A 255 -12.78 6.82 2.47
N ILE A 256 -13.50 6.01 1.70
CA ILE A 256 -13.44 6.03 0.23
C ILE A 256 -13.87 7.40 -0.31
N ILE A 257 -14.99 7.94 0.19
CA ILE A 257 -15.46 9.28 -0.22
C ILE A 257 -14.41 10.33 0.12
N LEU A 258 -13.92 10.34 1.35
CA LEU A 258 -12.96 11.33 1.83
C LEU A 258 -11.64 11.26 1.06
N THR A 259 -11.12 10.05 0.83
CA THR A 259 -9.90 9.84 0.03
C THR A 259 -10.09 10.23 -1.43
N GLY A 260 -11.28 9.98 -2.00
CA GLY A 260 -11.66 10.45 -3.32
C GLY A 260 -11.66 11.98 -3.43
N ILE A 261 -12.29 12.67 -2.49
CA ILE A 261 -12.30 14.15 -2.44
C ILE A 261 -10.88 14.70 -2.33
N VAL A 262 -10.08 14.18 -1.39
CA VAL A 262 -8.67 14.58 -1.23
C VAL A 262 -7.87 14.33 -2.50
N SER A 263 -8.07 13.19 -3.16
CA SER A 263 -7.41 12.87 -4.43
C SER A 263 -7.76 13.88 -5.53
N ILE A 264 -9.04 14.29 -5.65
CA ILE A 264 -9.47 15.30 -6.62
C ILE A 264 -8.78 16.64 -6.33
N VAL A 265 -8.76 17.07 -5.07
CA VAL A 265 -8.11 18.33 -4.65
C VAL A 265 -6.60 18.29 -4.96
N LEU A 266 -5.93 17.19 -4.65
CA LEU A 266 -4.51 17.00 -4.95
C LEU A 266 -4.23 17.00 -6.46
N PHE A 267 -5.06 16.29 -7.24
CA PHE A 267 -4.94 16.25 -8.69
C PHE A 267 -5.08 17.65 -9.31
N LEU A 268 -6.11 18.40 -8.91
CA LEU A 268 -6.33 19.76 -9.38
C LEU A 268 -5.18 20.69 -8.98
N SER A 269 -4.67 20.55 -7.76
CA SER A 269 -3.53 21.32 -7.25
C SER A 269 -2.27 21.07 -8.07
N VAL A 270 -1.92 19.80 -8.32
CA VAL A 270 -0.76 19.43 -9.15
C VAL A 270 -0.94 19.93 -10.58
N ASN A 271 -2.13 19.75 -11.16
CA ASN A 271 -2.43 20.20 -12.52
C ASN A 271 -2.30 21.73 -12.65
N TYR A 272 -2.77 22.49 -11.67
CA TYR A 272 -2.61 23.94 -11.63
C TYR A 272 -1.14 24.35 -11.56
N ILE A 273 -0.34 23.72 -10.70
CA ILE A 273 1.09 24.00 -10.56
C ILE A 273 1.82 23.72 -11.88
N LEU A 274 1.57 22.57 -12.51
CA LEU A 274 2.21 22.20 -13.78
C LEU A 274 1.81 23.10 -14.95
N LYS A 275 0.59 23.63 -14.95
CA LYS A 275 0.12 24.52 -16.03
C LYS A 275 0.63 25.95 -15.89
N ASN A 276 0.69 26.47 -14.67
CA ASN A 276 0.86 27.91 -14.43
C ASN A 276 2.17 28.28 -13.74
N LYS A 277 2.88 27.34 -13.11
CA LYS A 277 4.09 27.60 -12.32
C LYS A 277 5.22 26.63 -12.65
N LEU A 278 5.24 26.09 -13.86
CA LEU A 278 6.32 25.23 -14.33
C LEU A 278 7.59 26.08 -14.50
N ASN A 279 8.56 25.91 -13.61
CA ASN A 279 9.90 26.42 -13.81
C ASN A 279 10.82 25.24 -14.14
N LEU A 280 11.40 25.27 -15.35
CA LEU A 280 12.35 24.25 -15.83
C LEU A 280 13.82 24.64 -15.56
N GLU A 281 14.04 25.74 -14.83
CA GLU A 281 15.37 26.21 -14.36
C GLU A 281 15.84 25.54 -13.05
#